data_AF-A0A7H4PNB8-F1
#
_entry.id   AF-A0A7H4PNB8-F1
#
_cell.length_a   1.000
_cell.length_b   1.000
_cell.length_c   1.000
_cell.angle_alpha   90.00
_cell.angle_beta   90.00
_cell.angle_gamma   90.00
#
_symmetry.space_group_name_H-M   'P 1'
#
loop_
_entity.id
_entity.type
_entity.pdbx_description
1 polymer ?
#
loop_
_entity_poly.entity_id
_entity_poly.type
_entity_poly.pdbx_seq_one_letter_code
_entity_poly.pdbx_strand_id
1 'polypeptide(L)'
;MDYFTLFGLPASYTLSLEPLAARYQELQRQYHPDKFASGSAAEQLAAVQQSATINQAWQTLRHPLTRAEYLLSLHGFDLASEQHTVRDTAFLMEQLELREELDEIGKAKDEARLESFIKRVKAQFDTRHQLNGLNN
;
A
#
# COMPACT_ATOMS: atom_id res chain seq x y z
N MET A 1 13.09 -13.97 5.33
CA MET A 1 12.89 -12.90 6.33
C MET A 1 11.79 -12.00 5.80
N ASP A 2 10.77 -11.70 6.59
CA ASP A 2 9.69 -10.80 6.18
C ASP A 2 10.08 -9.31 6.33
N TYR A 3 9.27 -8.42 5.79
CA TYR A 3 9.52 -6.98 5.77
C TYR A 3 9.46 -6.33 7.15
N PHE A 4 8.64 -6.85 8.09
CA PHE A 4 8.61 -6.31 9.45
C PHE A 4 9.91 -6.62 10.17
N THR A 5 10.37 -7.88 10.07
CA THR A 5 11.67 -8.30 10.61
C THR A 5 12.83 -7.54 9.96
N LEU A 6 12.77 -7.23 8.66
CA LEU A 6 13.79 -6.40 7.98
C LEU A 6 13.99 -5.03 8.64
N PHE A 7 12.91 -4.40 9.09
CA PHE A 7 12.98 -3.11 9.79
C PHE A 7 13.07 -3.27 11.32
N GLY A 8 13.12 -4.50 11.85
CA GLY A 8 13.11 -4.77 13.28
C GLY A 8 11.81 -4.31 13.96
N LEU A 9 10.69 -4.44 13.27
CA LEU A 9 9.36 -4.05 13.73
C LEU A 9 8.49 -5.29 13.97
N PRO A 10 7.51 -5.23 14.89
CA PRO A 10 6.53 -6.31 15.03
C PRO A 10 5.61 -6.36 13.80
N ALA A 11 5.24 -7.58 13.39
CA ALA A 11 4.25 -7.79 12.34
C ALA A 11 2.85 -7.37 12.83
N SER A 12 2.44 -6.16 12.44
CA SER A 12 1.16 -5.57 12.85
C SER A 12 0.61 -4.68 11.74
N TYR A 13 -0.71 -4.64 11.60
CA TYR A 13 -1.39 -3.67 10.74
C TYR A 13 -1.26 -2.24 11.29
N THR A 14 -1.37 -2.10 12.62
CA THR A 14 -1.15 -0.85 13.33
C THR A 14 0.34 -0.62 13.46
N LEU A 15 0.90 0.10 12.49
CA LEU A 15 2.32 0.38 12.37
C LEU A 15 2.57 1.88 12.49
N SER A 16 3.47 2.28 13.39
CA SER A 16 3.94 3.67 13.43
C SER A 16 4.91 3.91 12.28
N LEU A 17 4.65 4.96 11.49
CA LEU A 17 5.48 5.31 10.33
C LEU A 17 6.81 5.95 10.72
N GLU A 18 6.92 6.51 11.93
CA GLU A 18 8.14 7.17 12.38
C GLU A 18 9.30 6.17 12.62
N PRO A 19 9.13 5.08 13.40
CA PRO A 19 10.14 4.02 13.50
C PRO A 19 10.47 3.37 12.16
N LEU A 20 9.47 3.16 11.30
CA LEU A 20 9.68 2.62 9.96
C LEU A 20 10.57 3.54 9.12
N ALA A 21 10.32 4.85 9.15
CA ALA A 21 11.08 5.83 8.38
C ALA A 21 12.54 5.92 8.86
N ALA A 22 12.73 5.91 10.18
CA ALA A 22 14.07 5.93 10.79
C ALA A 22 14.89 4.69 10.37
N ARG A 23 14.27 3.50 10.43
CA ARG A 23 14.92 2.24 10.03
C ARG A 23 15.18 2.17 8.54
N TYR A 24 14.27 2.66 7.71
CA TYR A 24 14.49 2.78 6.28
C TYR A 24 15.71 3.64 5.94
N GLN A 25 15.84 4.83 6.55
CA GLN A 25 16.99 5.71 6.31
C GLN A 25 18.30 5.07 6.79
N GLU A 26 18.30 4.37 7.92
CA GLU A 26 19.45 3.63 8.42
C GLU A 26 19.92 2.56 7.44
N LEU A 27 19.01 1.69 7.00
CA LEU A 27 19.29 0.61 6.06
C LEU A 27 19.70 1.15 4.69
N GLN A 28 19.03 2.20 4.19
CA GLN A 28 19.37 2.81 2.91
C GLN A 28 20.79 3.39 2.94
N ARG A 29 21.21 4.03 4.04
CA ARG A 29 22.59 4.49 4.19
C ARG A 29 23.57 3.33 4.29
N GLN A 30 23.22 2.22 4.94
CA GLN A 30 24.13 1.08 5.10
C GLN A 30 24.33 0.31 3.79
N TYR A 31 23.27 0.13 3.02
CA TYR A 31 23.24 -0.72 1.83
C TYR A 31 23.10 0.07 0.51
N HIS A 32 23.41 1.37 0.51
CA HIS A 32 23.37 2.18 -0.71
C HIS A 32 24.35 1.62 -1.76
N PRO A 33 23.92 1.41 -3.02
CA PRO A 33 24.79 0.88 -4.07
C PRO A 33 26.10 1.68 -4.24
N ASP A 34 26.06 3.00 -4.09
CA ASP A 34 27.25 3.87 -4.17
C ASP A 34 28.37 3.49 -3.20
N LYS A 35 28.06 2.89 -2.04
CA LYS A 35 29.08 2.44 -1.08
C LYS A 35 29.88 1.24 -1.60
N PHE A 36 29.33 0.50 -2.56
CA PHE A 36 29.90 -0.70 -3.13
C PHE A 36 30.36 -0.48 -4.58
N ALA A 37 30.30 0.76 -5.09
CA ALA A 37 30.66 1.09 -6.48
C ALA A 37 32.13 0.77 -6.83
N SER A 38 33.02 0.76 -5.83
CA SER A 38 34.42 0.35 -5.98
C SER A 38 34.68 -1.14 -5.67
N GLY A 39 33.65 -1.89 -5.29
CA GLY A 39 33.71 -3.32 -5.02
C GLY A 39 33.68 -4.17 -6.29
N SER A 40 33.77 -5.48 -6.12
CA SER A 40 33.59 -6.47 -7.19
C SER A 40 32.19 -6.41 -7.81
N ALA A 41 32.04 -6.93 -9.02
CA ALA A 41 30.73 -7.01 -9.69
C ALA A 41 29.69 -7.78 -8.84
N ALA A 42 30.13 -8.80 -8.10
CA ALA A 42 29.26 -9.55 -7.19
C ALA A 42 28.78 -8.70 -6.00
N GLU A 43 29.66 -7.89 -5.41
CA GLU A 43 29.31 -6.99 -4.31
C GLU A 43 28.38 -5.86 -4.77
N GLN A 44 28.63 -5.30 -5.96
CA GLN A 44 27.75 -4.30 -6.57
C GLN A 44 26.35 -4.86 -6.82
N LEU A 45 26.25 -6.06 -7.41
CA LEU A 45 24.98 -6.72 -7.66
C LEU A 45 24.23 -7.01 -6.35
N ALA A 46 24.92 -7.52 -5.33
CA ALA A 46 24.33 -7.78 -4.02
C ALA A 46 23.80 -6.49 -3.36
N ALA A 47 24.54 -5.39 -3.45
CA ALA A 47 24.10 -4.09 -2.93
C ALA A 47 22.84 -3.58 -3.64
N VAL A 48 22.77 -3.73 -4.97
CA VAL A 48 21.57 -3.35 -5.75
C VAL A 48 20.36 -4.19 -5.34
N GLN A 49 20.51 -5.51 -5.22
CA GLN A 49 19.42 -6.41 -4.81
C GLN A 49 18.93 -6.09 -3.38
N GLN A 50 19.86 -5.81 -2.46
CA GLN A 50 19.52 -5.46 -1.10
C GLN A 50 18.78 -4.12 -1.02
N SER A 51 19.27 -3.10 -1.73
CA SER A 51 18.63 -1.78 -1.82
C SER A 51 17.22 -1.88 -2.42
N ALA A 52 17.05 -2.65 -3.50
CA ALA A 52 15.74 -2.92 -4.10
C ALA A 52 14.78 -3.59 -3.11
N THR A 53 15.27 -4.56 -2.33
CA THR A 53 14.46 -5.24 -1.30
C THR A 53 14.02 -4.28 -0.20
N ILE A 54 14.92 -3.41 0.28
CA ILE A 54 14.60 -2.39 1.29
C ILE A 54 13.54 -1.40 0.78
N ASN A 55 13.68 -0.96 -0.48
CA ASN A 55 12.71 -0.04 -1.10
C ASN A 55 11.33 -0.69 -1.25
N GLN A 56 11.29 -1.94 -1.71
CA GLN A 56 10.03 -2.68 -1.83
C GLN A 56 9.36 -2.86 -0.47
N ALA A 57 10.13 -3.25 0.55
CA ALA A 57 9.63 -3.40 1.91
C ALA A 57 9.07 -2.09 2.47
N TRP A 58 9.77 -0.97 2.26
CA TRP A 58 9.32 0.35 2.67
C TRP A 58 8.01 0.75 1.98
N GLN A 59 7.92 0.60 0.66
CA GLN A 59 6.70 0.92 -0.09
C GLN A 59 5.52 0.05 0.40
N THR A 60 5.77 -1.24 0.58
CA THR A 60 4.76 -2.21 1.02
C THR A 60 4.23 -1.88 2.41
N LEU A 61 5.11 -1.59 3.37
CA LEU A 61 4.71 -1.32 4.76
C LEU A 61 4.24 0.11 5.01
N ARG A 62 4.61 1.09 4.18
CA ARG A 62 4.20 2.49 4.36
C ARG A 62 2.73 2.69 4.05
N HIS A 63 2.21 2.05 3.00
CA HIS A 63 0.82 2.23 2.59
C HIS A 63 -0.11 1.24 3.32
N PRO A 64 -1.23 1.69 3.90
CA PRO A 64 -2.12 0.81 4.67
C PRO A 64 -2.64 -0.40 3.87
N LEU A 65 -3.07 -0.19 2.62
CA LEU A 65 -3.61 -1.26 1.78
C LEU A 65 -2.56 -2.33 1.46
N THR A 66 -1.40 -1.94 0.94
CA THR A 66 -0.32 -2.90 0.64
C THR A 66 0.23 -3.56 1.91
N ARG A 67 0.18 -2.88 3.06
CA ARG A 67 0.55 -3.46 4.35
C ARG A 67 -0.45 -4.53 4.78
N ALA A 68 -1.75 -4.28 4.63
CA ALA A 68 -2.78 -5.29 4.88
C ALA A 68 -2.61 -6.49 3.94
N GLU A 69 -2.41 -6.24 2.64
CA GLU A 69 -2.19 -7.30 1.65
C GLU A 69 -0.98 -8.16 1.98
N TYR A 70 0.14 -7.51 2.35
CA TYR A 70 1.34 -8.20 2.77
C TYR A 70 1.14 -9.00 4.06
N LEU A 71 0.47 -8.42 5.06
CA LEU A 71 0.19 -9.12 6.32
C LEU A 71 -0.70 -10.34 6.08
N LEU A 72 -1.67 -10.25 5.18
CA LEU A 72 -2.53 -11.36 4.80
C LEU A 72 -1.77 -12.44 4.03
N SER A 73 -0.84 -12.07 3.14
CA SER A 73 0.00 -13.04 2.42
C SER A 73 0.95 -13.81 3.34
N LEU A 74 1.44 -13.19 4.43
CA LEU A 74 2.20 -13.89 5.48
C LEU A 74 1.38 -14.98 6.18
N HIS A 75 0.06 -14.89 6.16
CA HIS A 75 -0.88 -15.88 6.70
C HIS A 75 -1.45 -16.82 5.62
N GLY A 76 -0.93 -16.77 4.39
CA GLY A 76 -1.35 -17.63 3.28
C GLY A 76 -2.60 -17.14 2.52
N PHE A 77 -3.07 -15.91 2.76
CA PHE A 77 -4.15 -15.31 1.99
C PHE A 77 -3.59 -14.49 0.83
N ASP A 78 -3.88 -14.91 -0.40
CA ASP A 78 -3.49 -14.17 -1.60
C ASP A 78 -4.68 -13.37 -2.14
N LEU A 79 -4.68 -12.05 -1.87
CA LEU A 79 -5.71 -11.13 -2.35
C LEU A 79 -5.53 -10.76 -3.83
N ALA A 80 -4.36 -11.01 -4.41
CA ALA A 80 -4.15 -10.82 -5.85
C ALA A 80 -4.87 -11.91 -6.66
N SER A 81 -5.32 -12.98 -6.01
CA SER A 81 -6.24 -13.92 -6.62
C SER A 81 -7.62 -13.27 -6.80
N GLU A 82 -8.06 -13.11 -8.06
CA GLU A 82 -9.33 -12.47 -8.46
C GLU A 82 -10.60 -13.09 -7.83
N GLN A 83 -10.46 -14.17 -7.05
CA GLN A 83 -11.58 -14.97 -6.54
C GLN A 83 -12.36 -14.33 -5.38
N HIS A 84 -11.81 -13.31 -4.71
CA HIS A 84 -12.43 -12.74 -3.49
C HIS A 84 -13.32 -11.52 -3.76
N THR A 85 -13.02 -10.69 -4.75
CA THR A 85 -13.76 -9.44 -5.06
C THR A 85 -15.16 -9.66 -5.64
N VAL A 86 -15.44 -10.87 -6.12
CA VAL A 86 -16.59 -11.17 -6.99
C VAL A 86 -17.89 -11.50 -6.21
N ARG A 87 -17.85 -11.54 -4.87
CA ARG A 87 -18.99 -12.06 -4.08
C ARG A 87 -19.95 -11.02 -3.50
N ASP A 88 -19.58 -9.73 -3.47
CA ASP A 88 -20.46 -8.67 -2.96
C ASP A 88 -21.09 -7.88 -4.12
N THR A 89 -22.26 -8.34 -4.57
CA THR A 89 -22.99 -7.73 -5.69
C THR A 89 -23.47 -6.31 -5.38
N ALA A 90 -23.79 -6.00 -4.12
CA ALA A 90 -24.23 -4.67 -3.72
C ALA A 90 -23.08 -3.67 -3.83
N PHE A 91 -21.88 -4.05 -3.35
CA PHE A 91 -20.68 -3.23 -3.52
C PHE A 91 -20.33 -3.04 -5.00
N LEU A 92 -20.41 -4.09 -5.82
CA LEU A 92 -20.14 -3.99 -7.26
C LEU A 92 -21.11 -3.04 -7.97
N MET A 93 -22.40 -3.10 -7.66
CA MET A 93 -23.40 -2.18 -8.22
C MET A 93 -23.12 -0.73 -7.82
N GLU A 94 -22.80 -0.47 -6.56
CA GLU A 94 -22.43 0.87 -6.10
C GLU A 94 -21.17 1.39 -6.84
N GLN A 95 -20.16 0.55 -7.05
CA GLN A 95 -18.97 0.94 -7.83
C GLN A 95 -19.29 1.26 -9.29
N LEU A 96 -20.24 0.56 -9.91
CA LEU A 96 -20.72 0.85 -11.26
C LEU A 96 -21.44 2.21 -11.30
N GLU A 97 -22.39 2.45 -10.40
CA GLU A 97 -23.12 3.71 -10.30
C GLU A 97 -22.17 4.91 -10.11
N LEU A 98 -21.16 4.77 -9.24
CA LEU A 98 -20.14 5.82 -9.03
C LEU A 98 -19.34 6.12 -10.30
N ARG A 99 -19.04 5.10 -11.12
CA ARG A 99 -18.33 5.29 -12.40
C ARG A 99 -19.22 5.96 -13.44
N GLU A 100 -20.48 5.55 -13.54
CA GLU A 100 -21.45 6.17 -14.44
C GLU A 100 -21.65 7.65 -14.13
N GLU A 101 -21.80 8.00 -12.85
CA GLU A 101 -21.92 9.40 -12.42
C GLU A 101 -20.65 10.21 -12.75
N LEU A 102 -19.47 9.64 -12.52
CA LEU A 102 -18.20 10.31 -12.85
C LEU A 102 -18.07 10.57 -14.36
N ASP A 103 -18.49 9.61 -15.19
CA ASP A 103 -18.52 9.76 -16.64
C ASP A 103 -19.50 10.86 -17.09
N GLU A 104 -20.69 10.96 -16.47
CA GLU A 104 -21.64 12.04 -16.72
C GLU A 104 -21.09 13.42 -16.35
N ILE A 105 -20.45 13.53 -15.18
CA ILE A 105 -19.79 14.76 -14.73
C ILE A 105 -18.69 15.16 -15.72
N GLY A 106 -17.88 14.20 -16.18
CA GLY A 106 -16.82 14.42 -17.16
C GLY A 106 -17.37 14.91 -18.51
N LYS A 107 -18.47 14.32 -19.00
CA LYS A 107 -19.15 14.75 -20.23
C LYS A 107 -19.72 16.17 -20.11
N ALA A 108 -20.28 16.51 -18.95
CA ALA A 108 -20.84 17.83 -18.68
C ALA A 108 -19.77 18.90 -18.38
N LYS A 109 -18.53 18.48 -18.08
CA LYS A 109 -17.43 19.34 -17.60
C LYS A 109 -17.84 20.18 -16.37
N ASP A 110 -18.61 19.56 -15.48
CA ASP A 110 -19.18 20.24 -14.31
C ASP A 110 -18.24 20.14 -13.11
N GLU A 111 -17.42 21.17 -12.90
CA GLU A 111 -16.43 21.22 -11.82
C GLU A 111 -17.06 21.23 -10.42
N ALA A 112 -18.24 21.86 -10.26
CA ALA A 112 -18.93 21.92 -8.99
C ALA A 112 -19.47 20.53 -8.59
N ARG A 113 -20.06 19.80 -9.55
CA ARG A 113 -20.45 18.41 -9.33
C ARG A 113 -19.23 17.52 -9.03
N LEU A 114 -18.11 17.71 -9.73
CA LEU A 114 -16.89 16.96 -9.47
C LEU A 114 -16.37 17.16 -8.04
N GLU A 115 -16.35 18.40 -7.54
CA GLU A 115 -15.92 18.67 -6.16
C GLU A 115 -16.84 17.98 -5.14
N SER A 116 -18.16 18.03 -5.38
CA SER A 116 -19.14 17.36 -4.52
C SER A 116 -18.98 15.82 -4.53
N PHE A 117 -18.69 15.25 -5.70
CA PHE A 117 -18.45 13.82 -5.90
C PHE A 117 -17.22 13.36 -5.12
N ILE A 118 -16.09 14.08 -5.24
CA ILE A 118 -14.85 13.79 -4.52
C ILE A 118 -15.08 13.79 -3.01
N LYS A 119 -15.79 14.80 -2.48
CA LYS A 119 -16.12 14.87 -1.04
C LYS A 119 -16.94 13.66 -0.59
N ARG A 120 -17.94 13.25 -1.36
CA ARG A 120 -18.80 12.11 -1.03
C ARG A 120 -18.05 10.79 -1.06
N VAL A 121 -17.28 10.52 -2.11
CA VAL A 121 -16.48 9.28 -2.23
C VAL A 121 -15.46 9.19 -1.09
N LYS A 122 -14.81 10.31 -0.74
CA LYS A 122 -13.90 10.37 0.41
C LYS A 122 -14.60 10.05 1.73
N ALA A 123 -15.78 10.63 1.97
CA ALA A 123 -16.56 10.34 3.18
C ALA A 123 -17.03 8.87 3.25
N GLN A 124 -17.44 8.28 2.11
CA GLN A 124 -17.78 6.86 2.03
C GLN A 124 -16.57 5.97 2.36
N PHE A 125 -15.40 6.29 1.80
CA PHE A 125 -14.14 5.61 2.10
C PHE A 125 -13.79 5.69 3.59
N ASP A 126 -13.82 6.90 4.16
CA ASP A 126 -13.48 7.13 5.58
C ASP A 126 -14.44 6.38 6.52
N THR A 127 -15.74 6.37 6.21
CA THR A 127 -16.75 5.65 6.98
C THR A 127 -16.49 4.14 6.99
N ARG A 128 -16.20 3.56 5.81
CA ARG A 128 -15.88 2.13 5.67
C ARG A 128 -14.57 1.77 6.37
N HIS A 129 -13.57 2.65 6.27
CA HIS A 129 -12.30 2.48 6.95
C HIS A 129 -12.46 2.47 8.49
N GLN A 130 -13.34 3.31 9.04
CA GLN A 130 -13.63 3.35 10.48
C GLN A 130 -14.42 2.14 10.96
N LEU A 131 -15.44 1.70 10.21
CA LEU A 131 -16.23 0.51 10.55
C LEU A 131 -15.37 -0.76 10.63
N ASN A 132 -14.39 -0.90 9.73
CA ASN A 132 -13.46 -2.02 9.75
C ASN A 132 -12.37 -1.91 10.85
N GLY A 133 -12.15 -0.71 11.38
CA GLY A 133 -11.22 -0.47 12.50
C GLY A 133 -11.82 -0.74 13.89
N LEU A 134 -13.14 -0.93 14.00
CA LEU A 134 -13.86 -1.19 15.25
C LEU A 134 -14.08 -2.68 15.55
N ASN A 135 -13.72 -3.57 14.62
CA ASN A 135 -13.91 -5.03 14.73
C ASN A 135 -12.62 -5.82 15.04
N ASN A 136 -11.57 -5.18 15.56
CA ASN A 136 -10.35 -5.85 16.05
C ASN A 136 -10.00 -5.38 17.47
#